data_AF-A0A480JIP5-F1
#
_entry.id   AF-A0A480JIP5-F1
#
_cell.length_a   1.000
_cell.length_b   1.000
_cell.length_c   1.000
_cell.angle_alpha   90.00
_cell.angle_beta   90.00
_cell.angle_gamma   90.00
#
_symmetry.space_group_name_H-M   'P 1'
#
loop_
_entity.id
_entity.type
_entity.pdbx_description
1 polymer ?
#
loop_
_entity_poly.entity_id
_entity_poly.type
_entity_poly.pdbx_seq_one_letter_code
_entity_poly.pdbx_strand_id
1 'polypeptide(L)'
;MDLATLVPSQGWCPPKSRGPHPQAHAASFLPPLPFIPTALTHSSSPPPISQGHTQDTNTYFLCRTLRSLGVQVCRVSVVPDEVATIAAEVTSFSSRFTHVLTAGGIGPTHDDVTFEAVAQAFGDELKPHPELEAAIRGLGGEGWEKLSRVPSSARLHYGTDPRTGRPFRFPLVSVRNVYLFPGIPELLRRVLEGLKGLFQNTAVQFHLRELYVAADEASIAPILAEAQAHFGRRLGLGSYPDWGSNYYQVKLTLDSEEEGPLEECLAYLTARLPQGSLVPYVPNAVEQASEAVYKLTESGRGQTLGATLSPRNAGLLEAPCRSRRR
;
A
#
# COMPACT_ATOMS: atom_id res chain seq x y z
N MET A 1 81.51 24.71 -13.07
CA MET A 1 81.76 25.46 -14.31
C MET A 1 80.44 25.77 -15.00
N ASP A 2 79.64 26.78 -14.65
CA ASP A 2 79.47 27.63 -13.45
C ASP A 2 78.07 28.31 -13.59
N LEU A 3 77.26 28.48 -12.53
CA LEU A 3 77.04 29.74 -11.77
C LEU A 3 76.88 31.01 -12.66
N ALA A 4 75.93 31.94 -12.49
CA ALA A 4 74.90 32.15 -11.46
C ALA A 4 73.78 33.15 -11.90
N THR A 5 72.55 32.93 -11.39
CA THR A 5 71.63 33.86 -10.67
C THR A 5 71.51 35.36 -11.01
N LEU A 6 70.28 35.87 -11.26
CA LEU A 6 69.58 36.99 -10.52
C LEU A 6 68.29 37.55 -11.22
N VAL A 7 67.37 38.10 -10.41
CA VAL A 7 65.96 38.54 -10.67
C VAL A 7 65.59 39.61 -9.58
N PRO A 8 64.61 40.57 -9.62
CA PRO A 8 63.41 40.79 -10.49
C PRO A 8 63.15 42.26 -10.96
N SER A 9 61.98 42.57 -11.60
CA SER A 9 60.91 43.45 -11.01
C SER A 9 59.81 44.02 -11.96
N GLN A 10 58.54 43.85 -11.51
CA GLN A 10 57.29 44.64 -11.68
C GLN A 10 56.66 45.02 -13.05
N GLY A 11 55.31 44.84 -13.12
CA GLY A 11 54.45 45.29 -14.23
C GLY A 11 52.93 44.96 -14.07
N TRP A 12 52.23 45.76 -13.26
CA TRP A 12 50.79 46.15 -13.26
C TRP A 12 49.67 45.31 -13.97
N CYS A 13 48.52 45.15 -13.30
CA CYS A 13 47.20 44.59 -13.74
C CYS A 13 46.10 45.69 -13.52
N PRO A 14 44.82 45.70 -14.03
CA PRO A 14 43.92 44.63 -14.53
C PRO A 14 43.06 45.12 -15.77
N PRO A 15 41.78 44.74 -16.09
CA PRO A 15 40.86 43.74 -15.51
C PRO A 15 40.03 42.80 -16.45
N LYS A 16 39.77 41.61 -15.89
CA LYS A 16 38.51 40.81 -15.90
C LYS A 16 37.45 41.07 -17.01
N SER A 17 37.24 40.06 -17.85
CA SER A 17 35.90 39.70 -18.37
C SER A 17 35.53 38.28 -17.91
N ARG A 18 34.40 38.14 -17.19
CA ARG A 18 33.84 36.84 -16.79
C ARG A 18 32.71 36.48 -17.77
N GLY A 19 32.93 35.48 -18.62
CA GLY A 19 31.84 34.74 -19.27
C GLY A 19 31.41 33.57 -18.37
N PRO A 20 30.10 33.26 -18.24
CA PRO A 20 29.66 32.09 -17.50
C PRO A 20 29.90 30.83 -18.34
N HIS A 21 30.81 29.96 -17.89
CA HIS A 21 30.82 28.58 -18.36
C HIS A 21 29.54 27.87 -17.90
N PRO A 22 28.80 27.17 -18.77
CA PRO A 22 27.70 26.33 -18.33
C PRO A 22 28.29 25.17 -17.52
N GLN A 23 28.02 25.14 -16.22
CA GLN A 23 28.21 23.92 -15.44
C GLN A 23 27.20 22.91 -15.96
N ALA A 24 27.68 21.97 -16.77
CA ALA A 24 26.95 20.77 -17.09
C ALA A 24 26.69 20.05 -15.77
N HIS A 25 25.47 20.17 -15.25
CA HIS A 25 24.99 19.32 -14.17
C HIS A 25 25.08 17.90 -14.70
N ALA A 26 26.10 17.17 -14.22
CA ALA A 26 26.15 15.73 -14.36
C ALA A 26 24.92 15.19 -13.63
N ALA A 27 23.85 14.94 -14.39
CA ALA A 27 22.72 14.16 -13.93
C ALA A 27 23.30 12.82 -13.51
N SER A 28 23.46 12.62 -12.21
CA SER A 28 23.84 11.33 -11.66
C SER A 28 22.69 10.39 -11.99
N PHE A 29 22.88 9.62 -13.07
CA PHE A 29 22.14 8.40 -13.31
C PHE A 29 22.43 7.47 -12.15
N LEU A 30 21.65 7.64 -11.07
CA LEU A 30 21.39 6.57 -10.13
C LEU A 30 20.92 5.38 -10.98
N PRO A 31 21.46 4.17 -10.75
CA PRO A 31 20.92 2.99 -11.41
C PRO A 31 19.42 2.91 -11.11
N PRO A 32 18.59 2.39 -12.03
CA PRO A 32 17.20 2.15 -11.73
C PRO A 32 17.15 1.28 -10.46
N LEU A 33 16.57 1.84 -9.39
CA LEU A 33 16.29 1.05 -8.20
C LEU A 33 15.39 -0.12 -8.65
N PRO A 34 15.64 -1.36 -8.22
CA PRO A 34 14.81 -2.51 -8.63
C PRO A 34 13.35 -2.37 -8.17
N PHE A 35 13.13 -1.46 -7.22
CA PHE A 35 11.84 -1.05 -6.70
C PHE A 35 11.12 -0.11 -7.65
N ILE A 36 9.80 -0.30 -7.71
CA ILE A 36 8.86 0.74 -8.10
C ILE A 36 8.37 1.38 -6.79
N PRO A 37 9.09 2.36 -6.21
CA PRO A 37 8.63 3.02 -4.99
C PRO A 37 7.38 3.82 -5.35
N THR A 38 6.27 3.44 -4.74
CA THR A 38 4.95 3.99 -5.04
C THR A 38 4.42 4.79 -3.86
N ALA A 39 3.76 5.91 -4.15
CA ALA A 39 3.06 6.70 -3.16
C ALA A 39 1.56 6.79 -3.44
N LEU A 40 0.75 6.75 -2.38
CA LEU A 40 -0.70 6.88 -2.44
C LEU A 40 -1.14 8.22 -1.87
N THR A 41 -2.03 8.92 -2.57
CA THR A 41 -2.66 10.16 -2.11
C THR A 41 -4.18 9.97 -2.08
N HIS A 42 -4.78 9.83 -0.91
CA HIS A 42 -6.25 9.79 -0.79
C HIS A 42 -6.79 11.21 -0.64
N SER A 43 -7.65 11.63 -1.57
CA SER A 43 -8.55 12.78 -1.40
C SER A 43 -9.96 12.23 -1.09
N SER A 44 -10.76 12.92 -0.28
CA SER A 44 -11.89 12.28 0.41
C SER A 44 -13.16 13.13 0.42
N SER A 45 -13.90 13.09 -0.69
CA SER A 45 -15.31 13.50 -0.74
C SER A 45 -16.14 12.83 0.39
N PRO A 46 -17.20 13.51 0.87
CA PRO A 46 -17.68 13.30 2.23
C PRO A 46 -18.48 12.00 2.50
N PRO A 47 -18.45 11.50 3.75
CA PRO A 47 -17.77 12.11 4.89
C PRO A 47 -16.27 11.71 4.91
N PRO A 48 -15.37 12.70 5.04
CA PRO A 48 -13.95 12.53 4.72
C PRO A 48 -13.24 11.58 5.68
N ILE A 49 -12.28 10.83 5.15
CA ILE A 49 -11.44 9.89 5.92
C ILE A 49 -10.63 10.63 7.00
N SER A 50 -10.19 11.86 6.70
CA SER A 50 -9.48 12.73 7.64
C SER A 50 -10.30 13.14 8.88
N GLN A 51 -11.63 13.02 8.83
CA GLN A 51 -12.52 13.24 9.99
C GLN A 51 -12.91 11.92 10.70
N GLY A 52 -12.41 10.77 10.25
CA GLY A 52 -12.64 9.47 10.89
C GLY A 52 -14.04 8.89 10.71
N HIS A 53 -14.89 9.49 9.88
CA HIS A 53 -16.25 9.01 9.61
C HIS A 53 -16.32 7.77 8.72
N THR A 54 -15.29 7.55 7.88
CA THR A 54 -15.19 6.42 6.95
C THR A 54 -13.86 5.72 7.17
N GLN A 55 -13.86 4.40 7.32
CA GLN A 55 -12.64 3.60 7.34
C GLN A 55 -12.03 3.54 5.93
N ASP A 56 -10.74 3.89 5.80
CA ASP A 56 -10.03 3.77 4.53
C ASP A 56 -9.82 2.29 4.17
N THR A 57 -10.62 1.80 3.21
CA THR A 57 -10.46 0.46 2.61
C THR A 57 -9.74 0.49 1.27
N ASN A 58 -9.53 1.69 0.69
CA ASN A 58 -8.89 1.89 -0.60
C ASN A 58 -7.37 1.74 -0.48
N THR A 59 -6.75 2.43 0.47
CA THR A 59 -5.32 2.31 0.77
C THR A 59 -4.94 0.87 1.10
N TYR A 60 -5.73 0.19 1.95
CA TYR A 60 -5.49 -1.21 2.29
C TYR A 60 -5.54 -2.13 1.05
N PHE A 61 -6.55 -1.95 0.19
CA PHE A 61 -6.64 -2.72 -1.06
C PHE A 61 -5.51 -2.40 -2.04
N LEU A 62 -5.14 -1.12 -2.20
CA LEU A 62 -4.05 -0.68 -3.06
C LEU A 62 -2.71 -1.27 -2.61
N CYS A 63 -2.33 -1.08 -1.34
CA CYS A 63 -1.08 -1.62 -0.79
C CYS A 63 -0.98 -3.14 -0.96
N ARG A 64 -2.05 -3.88 -0.67
CA ARG A 64 -2.08 -5.35 -0.81
C ARG A 64 -1.99 -5.80 -2.27
N THR A 65 -2.74 -5.16 -3.17
CA THR A 65 -2.73 -5.50 -4.59
C THR A 65 -1.40 -5.13 -5.25
N LEU A 66 -0.87 -3.94 -4.99
CA LEU A 66 0.44 -3.51 -5.51
C LEU A 66 1.57 -4.41 -5.02
N ARG A 67 1.56 -4.82 -3.74
CA ARG A 67 2.51 -5.82 -3.23
C ARG A 67 2.43 -7.15 -4.00
N SER A 68 1.23 -7.63 -4.32
CA SER A 68 1.07 -8.84 -5.16
C SER A 68 1.55 -8.68 -6.61
N LEU A 69 1.82 -7.45 -7.06
CA LEU A 69 2.35 -7.11 -8.38
C LEU A 69 3.85 -6.79 -8.37
N GLY A 70 4.57 -7.01 -7.26
CA GLY A 70 6.00 -6.66 -7.15
C GLY A 70 6.27 -5.17 -6.93
N VAL A 71 5.26 -4.41 -6.47
CA VAL A 71 5.35 -2.96 -6.24
C VAL A 71 5.34 -2.65 -4.75
N GLN A 72 6.34 -1.89 -4.30
CA GLN A 72 6.44 -1.44 -2.92
C GLN A 72 5.77 -0.07 -2.74
N VAL A 73 4.72 -0.02 -1.93
CA VAL A 73 4.19 1.27 -1.46
C VAL A 73 5.09 1.79 -0.33
N CYS A 74 5.78 2.90 -0.59
CA CYS A 74 6.76 3.49 0.33
C CYS A 74 6.18 4.61 1.19
N ARG A 75 5.07 5.23 0.76
CA ARG A 75 4.39 6.31 1.48
C ARG A 75 2.90 6.36 1.16
N VAL A 76 2.10 6.68 2.17
CA VAL A 76 0.69 7.03 2.01
C VAL A 76 0.50 8.43 2.59
N SER A 77 -0.34 9.24 1.95
CA SER A 77 -0.76 10.56 2.43
C SER A 77 -2.27 10.69 2.26
N VAL A 78 -2.92 11.28 3.27
CA VAL A 78 -4.35 11.61 3.23
C VAL A 78 -4.43 13.12 3.32
N VAL A 79 -5.06 13.74 2.33
CA VAL A 79 -5.12 15.20 2.16
C VAL A 79 -6.57 15.66 2.02
N PRO A 80 -6.92 16.87 2.46
CA PRO A 80 -8.21 17.46 2.15
C PRO A 80 -8.36 17.71 0.65
N ASP A 81 -9.61 17.80 0.18
CA ASP A 81 -9.97 18.12 -1.20
C ASP A 81 -9.75 19.62 -1.52
N GLU A 82 -8.48 20.04 -1.42
CA GLU A 82 -7.99 21.38 -1.67
C GLU A 82 -6.94 21.35 -2.78
N VAL A 83 -7.18 22.11 -3.86
CA VAL A 83 -6.33 22.13 -5.07
C VAL A 83 -4.84 22.34 -4.72
N ALA A 84 -4.53 23.34 -3.89
CA ALA A 84 -3.15 23.66 -3.53
C ALA A 84 -2.47 22.57 -2.69
N THR A 85 -3.21 21.95 -1.76
CA THR A 85 -2.71 20.91 -0.85
C THR A 85 -2.43 19.61 -1.60
N ILE A 86 -3.37 19.18 -2.48
CA ILE A 86 -3.17 18.03 -3.37
C ILE A 86 -2.02 18.32 -4.35
N ALA A 87 -1.98 19.51 -4.97
CA ALA A 87 -0.93 19.85 -5.94
C ALA A 87 0.48 19.82 -5.33
N ALA A 88 0.64 20.29 -4.09
CA ALA A 88 1.91 20.26 -3.38
C ALA A 88 2.37 18.82 -3.09
N GLU A 89 1.50 17.95 -2.57
CA GLU A 89 1.86 16.56 -2.27
C GLU A 89 2.09 15.75 -3.56
N VAL A 90 1.30 15.97 -4.63
CA VAL A 90 1.53 15.38 -5.95
C VAL A 90 2.88 15.80 -6.53
N THR A 91 3.25 17.09 -6.44
CA THR A 91 4.56 17.59 -6.91
C THR A 91 5.71 16.95 -6.12
N SER A 92 5.59 16.92 -4.79
CA SER A 92 6.53 16.27 -3.87
C SER A 92 6.69 14.79 -4.20
N PHE A 93 5.60 14.08 -4.48
CA PHE A 93 5.61 12.65 -4.72
C PHE A 93 6.11 12.30 -6.13
N SER A 94 5.64 13.01 -7.16
CA SER A 94 6.01 12.78 -8.56
C SER A 94 7.53 12.89 -8.77
N SER A 95 8.22 13.75 -8.01
CA SER A 95 9.68 13.91 -8.07
C SER A 95 10.49 12.83 -7.32
N ARG A 96 9.84 12.00 -6.49
CA ARG A 96 10.49 11.06 -5.55
C ARG A 96 10.11 9.59 -5.76
N PHE A 97 8.99 9.32 -6.42
CA PHE A 97 8.39 8.00 -6.56
C PHE A 97 8.19 7.65 -8.03
N THR A 98 8.38 6.38 -8.40
CA THR A 98 8.24 5.94 -9.79
C THR A 98 6.79 5.95 -10.25
N HIS A 99 5.85 5.69 -9.33
CA HIS A 99 4.41 5.86 -9.57
C HIS A 99 3.77 6.59 -8.38
N VAL A 100 2.82 7.46 -8.67
CA VAL A 100 1.94 8.10 -7.68
C VAL A 100 0.51 7.73 -8.05
N LEU A 101 -0.26 7.18 -7.12
CA LEU A 101 -1.67 6.88 -7.36
C LEU A 101 -2.50 7.78 -6.45
N THR A 102 -3.40 8.57 -7.03
CA THR A 102 -4.43 9.25 -6.25
C THR A 102 -5.67 8.36 -6.15
N ALA A 103 -6.42 8.46 -5.06
CA ALA A 103 -7.73 7.84 -4.92
C ALA A 103 -8.72 8.89 -4.42
N GLY A 104 -9.75 9.20 -5.22
CA GLY A 104 -10.75 10.22 -4.89
C GLY A 104 -10.60 11.54 -5.65
N GLY A 105 -11.61 12.39 -5.50
CA GLY A 105 -11.65 13.75 -6.04
C GLY A 105 -11.68 13.85 -7.58
N ILE A 106 -12.22 12.84 -8.27
CA ILE A 106 -12.33 12.79 -9.75
C ILE A 106 -13.75 12.49 -10.24
N GLY A 107 -14.76 12.67 -9.40
CA GLY A 107 -16.17 12.66 -9.78
C GLY A 107 -16.66 13.99 -10.36
N PRO A 108 -17.99 14.14 -10.53
CA PRO A 108 -18.59 15.33 -11.14
C PRO A 108 -18.87 16.46 -10.14
N THR A 109 -18.69 16.29 -8.83
CA THR A 109 -19.11 17.30 -7.84
C THR A 109 -18.10 18.43 -7.70
N HIS A 110 -18.45 19.48 -6.95
CA HIS A 110 -17.62 20.69 -6.85
C HIS A 110 -16.36 20.46 -5.99
N ASP A 111 -16.43 19.55 -5.04
CA ASP A 111 -15.34 19.07 -4.18
C ASP A 111 -14.38 18.09 -4.89
N ASP A 112 -14.76 17.51 -6.02
CA ASP A 112 -13.88 16.64 -6.81
C ASP A 112 -12.77 17.42 -7.54
N VAL A 113 -11.71 17.86 -6.83
CA VAL A 113 -10.72 18.82 -7.36
C VAL A 113 -9.36 18.22 -7.78
N THR A 114 -9.25 16.90 -7.90
CA THR A 114 -7.96 16.23 -8.12
C THR A 114 -7.43 16.44 -9.55
N PHE A 115 -8.30 16.58 -10.58
CA PHE A 115 -7.82 16.92 -11.94
C PHE A 115 -7.23 18.33 -11.98
N GLU A 116 -7.90 19.30 -11.35
CA GLU A 116 -7.43 20.68 -11.19
C GLU A 116 -6.11 20.74 -10.42
N ALA A 117 -5.99 19.97 -9.34
CA ALA A 117 -4.77 19.88 -8.53
C ALA A 117 -3.59 19.27 -9.30
N VAL A 118 -3.81 18.21 -10.08
CA VAL A 118 -2.77 17.60 -10.92
C VAL A 118 -2.40 18.51 -12.09
N ALA A 119 -3.34 19.27 -12.66
CA ALA A 119 -3.04 20.34 -13.61
C ALA A 119 -2.10 21.39 -12.99
N GLN A 120 -2.46 21.91 -11.81
CA GLN A 120 -1.65 22.89 -11.08
C GLN A 120 -0.26 22.36 -10.70
N ALA A 121 -0.14 21.10 -10.28
CA ALA A 121 1.13 20.47 -9.91
C ALA A 121 2.15 20.44 -11.06
N PHE A 122 1.67 20.39 -12.31
CA PHE A 122 2.51 20.23 -13.50
C PHE A 122 2.57 21.44 -14.42
N GLY A 123 1.80 22.49 -14.15
CA GLY A 123 1.68 23.67 -15.00
C GLY A 123 0.83 23.42 -16.26
N ASP A 124 -0.06 22.44 -16.20
CA ASP A 124 -0.92 22.00 -17.28
C ASP A 124 -2.22 22.81 -17.36
N GLU A 125 -2.80 22.93 -18.56
CA GLU A 125 -4.11 23.56 -18.75
C GLU A 125 -5.21 22.49 -18.72
N LEU A 126 -6.30 22.73 -17.98
CA LEU A 126 -7.42 21.79 -17.89
C LEU A 126 -8.35 21.92 -19.12
N LYS A 127 -8.43 20.89 -19.96
CA LYS A 127 -9.18 20.91 -21.23
C LYS A 127 -10.12 19.71 -21.38
N PRO A 128 -11.28 19.89 -22.04
CA PRO A 128 -12.10 18.75 -22.45
C PRO A 128 -11.32 17.83 -23.38
N HIS A 129 -11.27 16.53 -23.06
CA HIS A 129 -10.65 15.51 -23.89
C HIS A 129 -11.69 14.86 -24.81
N PRO A 130 -11.52 14.87 -26.15
CA PRO A 130 -12.54 14.41 -27.10
C PRO A 130 -13.05 12.97 -26.86
N GLU A 131 -12.16 12.03 -26.50
CA GLU A 131 -12.56 10.65 -26.17
C GLU A 131 -13.43 10.57 -24.91
N LEU A 132 -13.17 11.41 -23.89
CA LEU A 132 -13.95 11.42 -22.66
C LEU A 132 -15.32 12.06 -22.91
N GLU A 133 -15.38 13.16 -23.68
CA GLU A 133 -16.65 13.75 -24.11
C GLU A 133 -17.52 12.75 -24.91
N ALA A 134 -16.90 11.98 -25.81
CA ALA A 134 -17.60 10.93 -26.56
C ALA A 134 -18.10 9.81 -25.64
N ALA A 135 -17.29 9.36 -24.67
CA ALA A 135 -17.68 8.35 -23.70
C ALA A 135 -18.85 8.83 -22.80
N ILE A 136 -18.78 10.06 -22.29
CA ILE A 136 -19.82 10.66 -21.44
C ILE A 136 -21.13 10.81 -22.23
N ARG A 137 -21.08 11.31 -23.47
CA ARG A 137 -22.24 11.41 -24.35
C ARG A 137 -22.86 10.04 -24.64
N GLY A 138 -22.02 9.01 -24.84
CA GLY A 138 -22.46 7.62 -25.02
C GLY A 138 -23.07 6.97 -23.76
N LEU A 139 -22.86 7.55 -22.58
CA LEU A 139 -23.52 7.16 -21.33
C LEU A 139 -24.84 7.91 -21.08
N GLY A 140 -25.20 8.89 -21.93
CA GLY A 140 -26.43 9.67 -21.82
C GLY A 140 -26.41 10.74 -20.71
N GLY A 141 -25.21 11.16 -20.27
CA GLY A 141 -25.05 12.03 -19.10
C GLY A 141 -25.07 13.52 -19.42
N GLU A 142 -26.11 14.22 -18.97
CA GLU A 142 -26.00 15.62 -18.51
C GLU A 142 -25.37 15.62 -17.10
N GLY A 143 -24.58 16.63 -16.76
CA GLY A 143 -23.98 16.81 -15.43
C GLY A 143 -22.68 16.02 -15.19
N TRP A 144 -22.11 15.42 -16.23
CA TRP A 144 -20.83 14.69 -16.19
C TRP A 144 -19.71 15.40 -16.95
N GLU A 145 -19.95 16.61 -17.45
CA GLU A 145 -19.05 17.38 -18.32
C GLU A 145 -17.73 17.73 -17.63
N LYS A 146 -17.71 17.80 -16.29
CA LYS A 146 -16.48 17.95 -15.50
C LYS A 146 -15.50 16.79 -15.75
N LEU A 147 -16.00 15.56 -15.92
CA LEU A 147 -15.13 14.38 -16.15
C LEU A 147 -14.40 14.40 -17.49
N SER A 148 -14.84 15.18 -18.48
CA SER A 148 -14.07 15.32 -19.72
C SER A 148 -12.88 16.26 -19.57
N ARG A 149 -12.92 17.16 -18.57
CA ARG A 149 -11.90 18.18 -18.34
C ARG A 149 -10.74 17.59 -17.55
N VAL A 150 -9.67 17.27 -18.27
CA VAL A 150 -8.44 16.67 -17.72
C VAL A 150 -7.23 17.54 -18.05
N PRO A 151 -6.09 17.37 -17.36
CA PRO A 151 -4.86 18.10 -17.69
C PRO A 151 -4.43 17.84 -19.14
N SER A 152 -3.91 18.86 -19.83
CA SER A 152 -3.60 18.83 -21.27
C SER A 152 -2.63 17.71 -21.71
N SER A 153 -1.74 17.25 -20.84
CA SER A 153 -0.79 16.16 -21.07
C SER A 153 -1.30 14.79 -20.57
N ALA A 154 -2.58 14.68 -20.24
CA ALA A 154 -3.18 13.45 -19.77
C ALA A 154 -3.10 12.30 -20.80
N ARG A 155 -2.88 11.09 -20.30
CA ARG A 155 -2.92 9.83 -21.03
C ARG A 155 -4.04 8.96 -20.49
N LEU A 156 -4.85 8.42 -21.40
CA LEU A 156 -5.98 7.54 -21.08
C LEU A 156 -5.55 6.07 -21.18
N HIS A 157 -5.85 5.28 -20.15
CA HIS A 157 -5.59 3.84 -20.13
C HIS A 157 -6.91 3.06 -20.08
N TYR A 158 -7.18 2.32 -21.16
CA TYR A 158 -8.35 1.44 -21.25
C TYR A 158 -7.97 0.03 -20.78
N GLY A 159 -8.48 -0.35 -19.61
CA GLY A 159 -8.38 -1.73 -19.11
C GLY A 159 -9.57 -2.59 -19.54
N THR A 160 -9.47 -3.88 -19.27
CA THR A 160 -10.57 -4.85 -19.48
C THR A 160 -11.21 -5.18 -18.14
N ASP A 161 -12.54 -5.11 -18.06
CA ASP A 161 -13.29 -5.52 -16.87
C ASP A 161 -13.15 -7.04 -16.65
N PRO A 162 -12.53 -7.49 -15.54
CA PRO A 162 -12.31 -8.91 -15.27
C PRO A 162 -13.62 -9.70 -15.10
N ARG A 163 -14.76 -9.03 -14.83
CA ARG A 163 -16.07 -9.67 -14.67
C ARG A 163 -16.83 -9.86 -15.96
N THR A 164 -16.61 -9.00 -16.96
CA THR A 164 -17.40 -8.99 -18.20
C THR A 164 -16.58 -9.24 -19.46
N GLY A 165 -15.24 -9.21 -19.37
CA GLY A 165 -14.33 -9.36 -20.51
C GLY A 165 -14.39 -8.20 -21.51
N ARG A 166 -15.07 -7.10 -21.17
CA ARG A 166 -15.25 -5.93 -22.03
C ARG A 166 -14.30 -4.79 -21.63
N PRO A 167 -13.86 -3.95 -22.57
CA PRO A 167 -13.14 -2.72 -22.23
C PRO A 167 -13.93 -1.83 -21.28
N PHE A 168 -13.26 -1.12 -20.38
CA PHE A 168 -13.90 -0.12 -19.54
C PHE A 168 -14.51 0.99 -20.40
N ARG A 169 -15.72 1.43 -20.03
CA ARG A 169 -16.40 2.57 -20.67
C ARG A 169 -15.74 3.92 -20.35
N PHE A 170 -14.99 3.98 -19.26
CA PHE A 170 -14.24 5.16 -18.82
C PHE A 170 -12.81 4.71 -18.51
N PRO A 171 -11.78 5.38 -19.05
CA PRO A 171 -10.38 5.00 -18.84
C PRO A 171 -9.84 5.46 -17.49
N LEU A 172 -8.72 4.88 -17.06
CA LEU A 172 -7.90 5.49 -16.02
C LEU A 172 -7.11 6.66 -16.63
N VAL A 173 -7.26 7.85 -16.06
CA VAL A 173 -6.50 9.04 -16.47
C VAL A 173 -5.14 9.03 -15.75
N SER A 174 -4.08 9.42 -16.44
CA SER A 174 -2.76 9.62 -15.84
C SER A 174 -2.07 10.86 -16.40
N VAL A 175 -1.19 11.48 -15.61
CA VAL A 175 -0.35 12.61 -16.02
C VAL A 175 1.06 12.36 -15.52
N ARG A 176 2.04 12.31 -16.43
CA ARG A 176 3.42 11.86 -16.14
C ARG A 176 3.43 10.48 -15.46
N ASN A 177 3.80 10.40 -14.18
CA ASN A 177 3.81 9.21 -13.33
C ASN A 177 2.66 9.17 -12.31
N VAL A 178 1.67 10.07 -12.42
CA VAL A 178 0.51 10.17 -11.53
C VAL A 178 -0.69 9.50 -12.19
N TYR A 179 -1.35 8.58 -11.49
CA TYR A 179 -2.49 7.81 -11.95
C TYR A 179 -3.70 8.11 -11.07
N LEU A 180 -4.81 8.54 -11.67
CA LEU A 180 -5.94 9.10 -10.93
C LEU A 180 -7.08 8.09 -10.79
N PHE A 181 -7.16 7.42 -9.64
CA PHE A 181 -8.21 6.44 -9.35
C PHE A 181 -9.45 7.09 -8.72
N PRO A 182 -10.66 6.56 -9.01
CA PRO A 182 -11.89 7.02 -8.38
C PRO A 182 -11.93 6.65 -6.89
N GLY A 183 -12.62 7.45 -6.08
CA GLY A 183 -12.74 7.20 -4.63
C GLY A 183 -13.66 6.03 -4.25
N ILE A 184 -14.57 5.64 -5.15
CA ILE A 184 -15.54 4.55 -4.92
C ILE A 184 -14.79 3.20 -4.91
N PRO A 185 -14.78 2.43 -3.80
CA PRO A 185 -13.96 1.23 -3.66
C PRO A 185 -14.23 0.17 -4.74
N GLU A 186 -15.49 -0.05 -5.12
CA GLU A 186 -15.88 -1.04 -6.12
C GLU A 186 -15.36 -0.68 -7.52
N LEU A 187 -15.24 0.62 -7.82
CA LEU A 187 -14.74 1.10 -9.09
C LEU A 187 -13.22 1.10 -9.12
N LEU A 188 -12.57 1.58 -8.05
CA LEU A 188 -11.11 1.52 -7.87
C LEU A 188 -10.59 0.09 -8.02
N ARG A 189 -11.24 -0.87 -7.35
CA ARG A 189 -10.88 -2.29 -7.42
C ARG A 189 -10.92 -2.83 -8.85
N ARG A 190 -12.02 -2.57 -9.57
CA ARG A 190 -12.16 -2.97 -10.99
C ARG A 190 -11.08 -2.35 -11.86
N VAL A 191 -10.87 -1.04 -11.75
CA VAL A 191 -9.89 -0.31 -12.58
C VAL A 191 -8.48 -0.85 -12.35
N LEU A 192 -8.06 -1.05 -11.09
CA LEU A 192 -6.75 -1.62 -10.79
C LEU A 192 -6.63 -3.06 -11.28
N GLU A 193 -7.67 -3.88 -11.14
CA GLU A 193 -7.66 -5.27 -11.61
C GLU A 193 -7.57 -5.39 -13.14
N GLY A 194 -8.27 -4.53 -13.88
CA GLY A 194 -8.22 -4.48 -15.34
C GLY A 194 -6.96 -3.81 -15.91
N LEU A 195 -6.13 -3.18 -15.08
CA LEU A 195 -4.91 -2.46 -15.46
C LEU A 195 -3.66 -2.91 -14.68
N LYS A 196 -3.69 -4.12 -14.07
CA LYS A 196 -2.54 -4.70 -13.32
C LYS A 196 -1.22 -4.62 -14.08
N GLY A 197 -1.25 -4.84 -15.40
CA GLY A 197 -0.07 -4.79 -16.28
C GLY A 197 0.60 -3.43 -16.39
N LEU A 198 -0.04 -2.31 -15.99
CA LEU A 198 0.63 -1.01 -15.90
C LEU A 198 1.62 -0.92 -14.73
N PHE A 199 1.35 -1.68 -13.66
CA PHE A 199 2.12 -1.63 -12.42
C PHE A 199 2.95 -2.89 -12.18
N GLN A 200 2.73 -3.96 -12.94
CA GLN A 200 3.35 -5.26 -12.69
C GLN A 200 4.87 -5.24 -12.87
N ASN A 201 5.59 -5.59 -11.81
CA ASN A 201 7.03 -5.81 -11.78
C ASN A 201 7.31 -7.30 -11.55
N THR A 202 7.63 -8.04 -12.61
CA THR A 202 7.92 -9.48 -12.51
C THR A 202 9.31 -9.79 -11.94
N ALA A 203 10.18 -8.79 -11.78
CA ALA A 203 11.52 -8.96 -11.23
C ALA A 203 11.54 -8.98 -9.68
N VAL A 204 10.46 -8.52 -9.03
CA VAL A 204 10.33 -8.48 -7.57
C VAL A 204 9.16 -9.36 -7.17
N GLN A 205 9.40 -10.32 -6.27
CA GLN A 205 8.35 -11.06 -5.58
C GLN A 205 8.42 -10.78 -4.10
N PHE A 206 7.27 -10.77 -3.44
CA PHE A 206 7.14 -10.41 -2.04
C PHE A 206 6.61 -11.60 -1.27
N HIS A 207 7.47 -12.16 -0.42
CA HIS A 207 7.18 -13.32 0.40
C HIS A 207 6.84 -12.86 1.83
N LEU A 208 5.75 -13.40 2.37
CA LEU A 208 5.29 -13.18 3.74
C LEU A 208 5.17 -14.55 4.43
N ARG A 209 5.61 -14.62 5.68
CA ARG A 209 5.28 -15.71 6.61
C ARG A 209 4.73 -15.13 7.90
N GLU A 210 3.70 -15.77 8.44
CA GLU A 210 3.13 -15.41 9.74
C GLU A 210 3.43 -16.53 10.74
N LEU A 211 3.86 -16.16 11.94
CA LEU A 211 4.04 -17.06 13.07
C LEU A 211 3.17 -16.58 14.22
N TYR A 212 2.59 -17.50 14.97
CA TYR A 212 1.66 -17.20 16.04
C TYR A 212 2.24 -17.74 17.34
N VAL A 213 2.38 -16.87 18.34
CA VAL A 213 3.13 -17.14 19.57
C VAL A 213 2.24 -16.97 20.79
N ALA A 214 2.10 -18.02 21.59
CA ALA A 214 1.40 -18.05 22.87
C ALA A 214 2.35 -17.71 24.04
N ALA A 215 3.12 -16.63 23.89
CA ALA A 215 4.00 -16.08 24.91
C ALA A 215 3.91 -14.55 24.88
N ASP A 216 4.23 -13.90 26.00
CA ASP A 216 4.10 -12.46 26.12
C ASP A 216 5.15 -11.72 25.27
N GLU A 217 4.81 -10.53 24.77
CA GLU A 217 5.70 -9.77 23.88
C GLU A 217 7.04 -9.40 24.54
N ALA A 218 7.07 -9.11 25.85
CA ALA A 218 8.31 -8.75 26.54
C ALA A 218 9.28 -9.93 26.68
N SER A 219 8.79 -11.17 26.84
CA SER A 219 9.65 -12.37 26.84
C SER A 219 10.32 -12.62 25.48
N ILE A 220 9.67 -12.29 24.37
CA ILE A 220 10.19 -12.55 23.02
C ILE A 220 10.91 -11.34 22.40
N ALA A 221 10.64 -10.11 22.84
CA ALA A 221 11.23 -8.89 22.30
C ALA A 221 12.77 -8.91 22.19
N PRO A 222 13.56 -9.46 23.15
CA PRO A 222 15.00 -9.58 22.99
C PRO A 222 15.40 -10.49 21.83
N ILE A 223 14.71 -11.61 21.65
CA ILE A 223 14.94 -12.58 20.56
C ILE A 223 14.62 -11.94 19.20
N LEU A 224 13.54 -11.15 19.14
CA LEU A 224 13.17 -10.41 17.93
C LEU A 224 14.20 -9.32 17.59
N ALA A 225 14.72 -8.61 18.60
CA ALA A 225 15.77 -7.60 18.40
C ALA A 225 17.07 -8.23 17.88
N GLU A 226 17.49 -9.39 18.42
CA GLU A 226 18.63 -10.15 17.93
C GLU A 226 18.41 -10.66 16.50
N ALA A 227 17.22 -11.18 16.18
CA ALA A 227 16.87 -11.62 14.83
C ALA A 227 16.92 -10.44 13.83
N GLN A 228 16.31 -9.30 14.16
CA GLN A 228 16.32 -8.12 13.29
C GLN A 228 17.73 -7.55 13.09
N ALA A 229 18.60 -7.64 14.10
CA ALA A 229 20.01 -7.29 13.97
C ALA A 229 20.81 -8.29 13.10
N HIS A 230 20.48 -9.58 13.16
CA HIS A 230 21.13 -10.64 12.39
C HIS A 230 20.76 -10.60 10.90
N PHE A 231 19.48 -10.52 10.57
CA PHE A 231 19.00 -10.50 9.18
C PHE A 231 19.04 -9.09 8.55
N GLY A 232 19.09 -8.04 9.38
CA GLY A 232 19.28 -6.66 8.94
C GLY A 232 18.23 -6.21 7.93
N ARG A 233 18.67 -5.66 6.80
CA ARG A 233 17.76 -5.16 5.74
C ARG A 233 17.21 -6.26 4.80
N ARG A 234 17.63 -7.51 4.94
CA ARG A 234 17.17 -8.62 4.07
C ARG A 234 15.78 -9.15 4.46
N LEU A 235 15.32 -8.83 5.68
CA LEU A 235 14.07 -9.29 6.24
C LEU A 235 13.48 -8.23 7.17
N GLY A 236 12.21 -7.90 6.95
CA GLY A 236 11.39 -7.14 7.88
C GLY A 236 10.76 -8.06 8.90
N LEU A 237 11.04 -7.83 10.19
CA LEU A 237 10.41 -8.52 11.30
C LEU A 237 9.42 -7.59 12.00
N GLY A 238 8.17 -8.02 12.10
CA GLY A 238 7.11 -7.30 12.82
C GLY A 238 6.52 -8.14 13.95
N SER A 239 6.19 -7.51 15.08
CA SER A 239 5.36 -8.08 16.15
C SER A 239 4.05 -7.31 16.28
N TYR A 240 2.97 -8.05 16.49
CA TYR A 240 1.62 -7.51 16.66
C TYR A 240 0.95 -8.26 17.82
N PRO A 241 0.90 -7.69 19.04
CA PRO A 241 0.20 -8.29 20.15
C PRO A 241 -1.31 -8.31 19.91
N ASP A 242 -1.98 -9.38 20.35
CA ASP A 242 -3.41 -9.57 20.24
C ASP A 242 -3.99 -9.96 21.61
N TRP A 243 -4.52 -8.95 22.31
CA TRP A 243 -5.07 -9.13 23.65
C TRP A 243 -6.50 -9.69 23.65
N GLY A 244 -7.12 -9.86 22.48
CA GLY A 244 -8.45 -10.45 22.32
C GLY A 244 -8.42 -11.94 21.96
N SER A 245 -7.28 -12.44 21.50
CA SER A 245 -7.10 -13.83 21.10
C SER A 245 -6.87 -14.74 22.31
N ASN A 246 -7.75 -15.74 22.46
CA ASN A 246 -7.55 -16.86 23.39
C ASN A 246 -6.62 -17.94 22.83
N TYR A 247 -6.04 -17.74 21.63
CA TYR A 247 -5.28 -18.77 20.90
C TYR A 247 -3.78 -18.47 20.80
N TYR A 248 -3.41 -17.20 20.66
CA TYR A 248 -2.05 -16.69 20.61
C TYR A 248 -2.01 -15.31 21.26
N GLN A 249 -0.86 -14.88 21.78
CA GLN A 249 -0.70 -13.55 22.38
C GLN A 249 -0.02 -12.56 21.44
N VAL A 250 0.86 -13.04 20.54
CA VAL A 250 1.56 -12.20 19.56
C VAL A 250 1.54 -12.89 18.20
N LYS A 251 1.18 -12.14 17.15
CA LYS A 251 1.44 -12.51 15.77
C LYS A 251 2.76 -11.88 15.31
N LEU A 252 3.67 -12.69 14.82
CA LEU A 252 4.90 -12.25 14.18
C LEU A 252 4.73 -12.32 12.65
N THR A 253 5.29 -11.34 11.95
CA THR A 253 5.34 -11.31 10.48
C THR A 253 6.78 -11.26 10.00
N LEU A 254 7.14 -12.16 9.11
CA LEU A 254 8.43 -12.19 8.41
C LEU A 254 8.20 -11.77 6.96
N ASP A 255 8.85 -10.68 6.53
CA ASP A 255 8.64 -10.05 5.23
C ASP A 255 9.96 -9.99 4.45
N SER A 256 10.01 -10.51 3.22
CA SER A 256 11.23 -10.51 2.40
C SER A 256 10.93 -10.53 0.90
N GLU A 257 11.92 -10.16 0.09
CA GLU A 257 11.93 -10.34 -1.37
C GLU A 257 12.51 -11.70 -1.79
N GLU A 258 13.18 -12.40 -0.86
CA GLU A 258 13.80 -13.71 -1.07
C GLU A 258 13.16 -14.74 -0.12
N GLU A 259 12.95 -15.98 -0.57
CA GLU A 259 12.41 -17.03 0.30
C GLU A 259 13.46 -17.59 1.30
N GLY A 260 14.73 -17.62 0.91
CA GLY A 260 15.83 -18.13 1.76
C GLY A 260 15.96 -17.44 3.13
N PRO A 261 16.04 -16.09 3.22
CA PRO A 261 16.06 -15.36 4.49
C PRO A 261 14.85 -15.64 5.39
N LEU A 262 13.68 -15.93 4.80
CA LEU A 262 12.48 -16.27 5.58
C LEU A 262 12.61 -17.65 6.23
N GLU A 263 13.12 -18.64 5.49
CA GLU A 263 13.37 -19.99 6.02
C GLU A 263 14.46 -19.99 7.09
N GLU A 264 15.56 -19.28 6.86
CA GLU A 264 16.64 -19.07 7.83
C GLU A 264 16.11 -18.40 9.12
N CYS A 265 15.30 -17.34 8.98
CA CYS A 265 14.73 -16.62 10.12
C CYS A 265 13.66 -17.43 10.86
N LEU A 266 12.82 -18.19 10.14
CA LEU A 266 11.84 -19.08 10.73
C LEU A 266 12.53 -20.19 11.54
N ALA A 267 13.62 -20.78 11.03
CA ALA A 267 14.42 -21.75 11.77
C ALA A 267 15.09 -21.11 13.01
N TYR A 268 15.67 -19.92 12.86
CA TYR A 268 16.29 -19.16 13.97
C TYR A 268 15.29 -18.85 15.09
N LEU A 269 14.10 -18.36 14.75
CA LEU A 269 13.04 -18.06 15.72
C LEU A 269 12.50 -19.34 16.37
N THR A 270 12.25 -20.39 15.58
CA THR A 270 11.79 -21.70 16.11
C THR A 270 12.78 -22.31 17.11
N ALA A 271 14.09 -22.09 16.93
CA ALA A 271 15.12 -22.57 17.83
C ALA A 271 15.30 -21.73 19.11
N ARG A 272 14.87 -20.45 19.13
CA ARG A 272 15.08 -19.52 20.25
C ARG A 272 13.81 -19.16 21.02
N LEU A 273 12.64 -19.21 20.39
CA LEU A 273 11.36 -18.96 21.05
C LEU A 273 11.09 -20.02 22.15
N PRO A 274 10.32 -19.70 23.20
CA PRO A 274 10.02 -20.65 24.27
C PRO A 274 9.40 -21.94 23.72
N GLN A 275 9.85 -23.11 24.19
CA GLN A 275 9.35 -24.40 23.70
C GLN A 275 7.83 -24.51 23.88
N GLY A 276 7.12 -24.90 22.82
CA GLY A 276 5.66 -25.01 22.81
C GLY A 276 4.91 -23.66 22.67
N SER A 277 5.60 -22.52 22.56
CA SER A 277 4.95 -21.23 22.35
C SER A 277 4.44 -21.02 20.92
N LEU A 278 5.04 -21.65 19.91
CA LEU A 278 4.57 -21.59 18.53
C LEU A 278 3.29 -22.41 18.37
N VAL A 279 2.18 -21.74 18.04
CA VAL A 279 0.87 -22.38 17.84
C VAL A 279 0.52 -22.46 16.35
N PRO A 280 0.01 -23.61 15.87
CA PRO A 280 -0.38 -23.77 14.47
C PRO A 280 -1.73 -23.08 14.22
N TYR A 281 -1.71 -21.82 13.81
CA TYR A 281 -2.94 -21.04 13.61
C TYR A 281 -3.84 -21.64 12.53
N VAL A 282 -5.01 -22.12 12.97
CA VAL A 282 -6.10 -22.58 12.09
C VAL A 282 -7.17 -21.48 12.05
N PRO A 283 -7.27 -20.70 10.96
CA PRO A 283 -8.36 -19.74 10.81
C PRO A 283 -9.71 -20.47 10.83
N ASN A 284 -10.70 -19.87 11.50
CA ASN A 284 -12.03 -20.44 11.72
C ASN A 284 -12.02 -21.82 12.40
N ALA A 285 -11.09 -22.05 13.35
CA ALA A 285 -10.99 -23.28 14.12
C ALA A 285 -12.32 -23.77 14.74
N VAL A 286 -13.27 -22.88 15.08
CA VAL A 286 -14.60 -23.27 15.61
C VAL A 286 -15.51 -23.86 14.52
N GLU A 287 -15.50 -23.29 13.31
CA GLU A 287 -16.26 -23.82 12.17
C GLU A 287 -15.65 -25.16 11.73
N GLN A 288 -14.33 -25.20 11.58
CA GLN A 288 -13.59 -26.41 11.20
C GLN A 288 -13.59 -27.49 12.29
N ALA A 289 -13.71 -27.13 13.58
CA ALA A 289 -13.84 -28.10 14.66
C ALA A 289 -15.11 -28.94 14.52
N SER A 290 -16.21 -28.39 14.00
CA SER A 290 -17.41 -29.19 13.72
C SER A 290 -17.10 -30.31 12.72
N GLU A 291 -16.45 -29.98 11.61
CA GLU A 291 -16.07 -30.92 10.54
C GLU A 291 -14.99 -31.92 11.00
N ALA A 292 -14.03 -31.47 11.81
CA ALA A 292 -12.98 -32.30 12.40
C ALA A 292 -13.54 -33.29 13.44
N VAL A 293 -14.50 -32.87 14.28
CA VAL A 293 -15.21 -33.75 15.22
C VAL A 293 -16.04 -34.79 14.47
N TYR A 294 -16.74 -34.41 13.40
CA TYR A 294 -17.43 -35.38 12.54
C TYR A 294 -16.46 -36.41 11.93
N LYS A 295 -15.33 -35.97 11.37
CA LYS A 295 -14.28 -36.86 10.83
C LYS A 295 -13.65 -37.76 11.90
N LEU A 296 -13.51 -37.30 13.15
CA LEU A 296 -13.09 -38.12 14.29
C LEU A 296 -14.14 -39.18 14.66
N THR A 297 -15.44 -38.85 14.58
CA THR A 297 -16.51 -39.85 14.81
C THR A 297 -16.66 -40.88 13.69
N GLU A 298 -16.28 -40.55 12.45
CA GLU A 298 -16.29 -41.52 11.33
C GLU A 298 -15.03 -42.39 11.27
N SER A 299 -13.86 -41.86 11.64
CA SER A 299 -12.60 -42.62 11.67
C SER A 299 -12.43 -43.45 12.95
N GLY A 300 -13.03 -43.03 14.06
CA GLY A 300 -13.05 -43.76 15.33
C GLY A 300 -14.14 -44.83 15.37
N ARG A 301 -13.79 -46.09 15.05
CA ARG A 301 -14.67 -47.25 15.30
C ARG A 301 -15.00 -47.38 16.80
N GLY A 302 -16.16 -46.86 17.20
CA GLY A 302 -16.96 -47.30 18.34
C GLY A 302 -16.24 -47.44 19.69
N GLN A 303 -16.00 -46.31 20.38
CA GLN A 303 -15.98 -46.29 21.84
C GLN A 303 -16.81 -45.14 22.39
N THR A 304 -17.81 -45.49 23.19
CA THR A 304 -18.78 -44.56 23.79
C THR A 304 -18.14 -43.82 24.96
N LEU A 305 -17.60 -42.61 24.73
CA LEU A 305 -17.12 -41.72 25.80
C LEU A 305 -18.28 -40.99 26.50
N GLY A 306 -19.13 -41.76 27.18
CA GLY A 306 -20.06 -41.24 28.18
C GLY A 306 -19.36 -41.07 29.52
N ALA A 307 -18.77 -39.90 29.77
CA ALA A 307 -18.07 -39.59 31.03
C ALA A 307 -18.38 -38.16 31.54
N THR A 308 -19.52 -38.05 32.23
CA THR A 308 -19.75 -37.17 33.39
C THR A 308 -19.06 -35.80 33.44
N LEU A 309 -19.68 -34.78 32.83
CA LEU A 309 -19.46 -33.39 33.24
C LEU A 309 -20.25 -33.11 34.53
N SER A 310 -19.55 -32.85 35.63
CA SER A 310 -20.16 -32.47 36.91
C SER A 310 -20.43 -30.95 36.94
N PRO A 311 -21.66 -30.50 37.26
CA PRO A 311 -21.98 -29.07 37.25
C PRO A 311 -21.51 -28.40 38.55
N ARG A 312 -20.46 -27.59 38.47
CA ARG A 312 -20.19 -26.52 39.44
C ARG A 312 -19.92 -25.21 38.71
N ASN A 313 -20.50 -24.14 39.24
CA ASN A 313 -20.46 -22.77 38.74
C ASN A 313 -21.28 -22.49 37.46
N ALA A 314 -22.56 -22.88 37.48
CA ALA A 314 -23.56 -22.06 36.82
C ALA A 314 -23.73 -20.76 37.64
N GLY A 315 -23.39 -19.60 37.06
CA GLY A 315 -23.43 -18.32 37.78
C GLY A 315 -23.36 -17.12 36.84
N LEU A 316 -24.50 -16.43 36.71
CA LEU A 316 -24.70 -15.11 36.11
C LEU A 316 -24.30 -14.93 34.63
N LEU A 317 -25.32 -14.92 33.77
CA LEU A 317 -25.67 -13.77 32.92
C LEU A 317 -27.01 -14.03 32.20
N GLU A 318 -28.13 -13.87 32.92
CA GLU A 318 -29.44 -13.82 32.26
C GLU A 318 -29.66 -12.45 31.63
N ALA A 319 -29.90 -12.42 30.31
CA ALA A 319 -30.39 -11.25 29.59
C ALA A 319 -31.93 -11.26 29.54
N PRO A 320 -32.63 -10.18 29.94
CA PRO A 320 -34.09 -10.19 30.03
C PRO A 320 -34.75 -10.03 28.66
N CYS A 321 -35.10 -11.15 28.02
CA CYS A 321 -35.93 -11.16 26.81
C CYS A 321 -37.40 -10.82 27.15
N ARG A 322 -37.76 -9.52 27.16
CA ARG A 322 -39.15 -9.08 27.28
C ARG A 322 -39.86 -9.13 25.93
N SER A 323 -40.70 -10.13 25.72
CA SER A 323 -41.83 -10.02 24.80
C SER A 323 -43.09 -10.65 25.39
N ARG A 324 -44.18 -9.86 25.49
CA ARG A 324 -45.54 -10.28 25.18
C ARG A 324 -46.50 -9.10 25.16
N ARG A 325 -47.42 -9.17 24.21
CA ARG A 325 -48.49 -8.20 23.95
C ARG A 325 -49.61 -8.31 25.00
N ARG A 326 -50.28 -7.19 25.26
CA ARG A 326 -51.72 -7.08 25.04
C ARG A 326 -51.98 -5.80 24.24
#